data_AF-A0A2J8VM64-F1
#
_entry.id   AF-A0A2J8VM64-F1
#
_cell.length_a   1.000
_cell.length_b   1.000
_cell.length_c   1.000
_cell.angle_alpha   90.00
_cell.angle_beta   90.00
_cell.angle_gamma   90.00
#
_symmetry.space_group_name_H-M   'P 1'
#
loop_
_entity.id
_entity.type
_entity.pdbx_description
1 polymer ?
#
loop_
_entity_poly.entity_id
_entity_poly.type
_entity_poly.pdbx_seq_one_letter_code
_entity_poly.pdbx_strand_id
1 'polypeptide(L)'
;RWLDPNKPIRKQLKRGSPYSLNFRVKFFVSDPNKLQEEYTRYQYFLQIKQDILTGRLPCPSNTAALLASFAVQSELGDYDQSENLPGYLSDYSFIPNQPQDFEKEIAKLHQQHMIRVTMKL
;
A
#
# COMPACT_ATOMS: atom_id res chain seq x y z
N ARG A 1 7.18 18.24 5.38
CA ARG A 1 6.54 19.15 6.36
C ARG A 1 5.06 19.26 6.00
N TRP A 2 4.15 19.23 6.97
CA TRP A 2 2.72 19.47 6.73
C TRP A 2 2.44 20.95 6.47
N LEU A 3 1.49 21.23 5.57
CA LEU A 3 0.95 22.57 5.40
C LEU A 3 0.08 22.94 6.60
N ASP A 4 0.19 24.19 7.04
CA ASP A 4 -0.67 24.81 8.03
C ASP A 4 -1.97 25.27 7.33
N PRO A 5 -3.14 24.70 7.68
CA PRO A 5 -4.39 25.04 7.01
C PRO A 5 -4.82 26.49 7.25
N ASN A 6 -4.31 27.13 8.31
CA ASN A 6 -4.67 28.50 8.68
C ASN A 6 -3.76 29.56 8.03
N LYS A 7 -2.79 29.15 7.20
CA LYS A 7 -1.83 30.06 6.56
C LYS A 7 -1.89 29.96 5.04
N PRO A 8 -1.76 31.09 4.30
CA PRO A 8 -1.71 31.07 2.84
C PRO A 8 -0.57 30.19 2.32
N ILE A 9 -0.87 29.31 1.35
CA ILE A 9 0.10 28.37 0.75
C ILE A 9 1.35 29.09 0.24
N ARG A 10 1.19 30.26 -0.40
CA ARG A 10 2.28 31.09 -0.92
C ARG A 10 3.32 31.49 0.15
N LYS A 11 2.91 31.64 1.42
CA LYS A 11 3.82 31.97 2.53
C LYS A 11 4.57 30.75 3.08
N GLN A 12 4.10 29.55 2.75
CA GLN A 12 4.64 28.28 3.25
C GLN A 12 5.60 27.62 2.24
N LEU A 13 5.38 27.84 0.95
CA LEU A 13 6.21 27.31 -0.13
C LEU A 13 7.30 28.32 -0.51
N LYS A 14 8.41 28.30 0.24
CA LYS A 14 9.51 29.28 0.10
C LYS A 14 10.57 28.94 -0.96
N ARG A 15 10.59 27.69 -1.45
CA ARG A 15 11.59 27.22 -2.44
C ARG A 15 10.96 27.19 -3.81
N GLY A 16 11.66 27.74 -4.81
CA GLY A 16 11.16 28.03 -6.14
C GLY A 16 10.54 26.84 -6.88
N SER A 17 9.68 27.18 -7.85
CA SER A 17 8.91 26.28 -8.72
C SER A 17 9.77 25.20 -9.39
N PRO A 18 9.27 23.96 -9.60
CA PRO A 18 7.90 23.51 -9.31
C PRO A 18 7.67 23.10 -7.85
N TYR A 19 6.47 23.40 -7.35
CA TYR A 19 6.05 22.96 -6.02
C TYR A 19 5.56 21.51 -6.08
N SER A 20 6.22 20.61 -5.34
CA SER A 20 5.74 19.24 -5.16
C SER A 20 5.06 19.11 -3.79
N LEU A 21 3.79 18.72 -3.80
CA LEU A 21 2.99 18.41 -2.62
C LEU A 21 2.56 16.94 -2.70
N ASN A 22 2.55 16.28 -1.56
CA ASN A 22 2.08 14.91 -1.44
C ASN A 22 0.85 14.89 -0.54
N PHE A 23 -0.25 14.32 -1.03
CA PHE A 23 -1.38 13.99 -0.18
C PHE A 23 -1.02 12.80 0.70
N ARG A 24 -1.22 12.92 2.02
CA ARG A 24 -0.82 11.89 2.98
C ARG A 24 -1.76 11.83 4.17
N VAL A 25 -1.83 10.68 4.83
CA VAL A 25 -2.50 10.52 6.13
C VAL A 25 -1.62 11.11 7.22
N LYS A 26 -2.19 12.03 8.01
CA LYS A 26 -1.49 12.70 9.13
C LYS A 26 -1.72 12.03 10.47
N PHE A 27 -2.96 11.55 10.69
CA PHE A 27 -3.39 10.93 11.92
C PHE A 27 -3.98 9.57 11.57
N PHE A 28 -3.41 8.51 12.13
CA PHE A 28 -3.93 7.16 11.97
C PHE A 28 -4.87 6.84 13.13
N VAL A 29 -6.02 6.24 12.82
CA VAL A 29 -6.90 5.65 13.83
C VAL A 29 -6.32 4.31 14.30
N SER A 30 -6.56 3.96 15.56
CA SER A 30 -6.15 2.66 16.11
C SER A 30 -6.97 1.48 15.60
N ASP A 31 -8.19 1.76 15.12
CA ASP A 31 -9.12 0.78 14.57
C ASP A 31 -9.65 1.28 13.21
N PRO A 32 -9.26 0.64 12.09
CA PRO A 32 -9.69 1.01 10.75
C PRO A 32 -11.21 0.95 10.55
N ASN A 33 -11.95 0.14 11.34
CA ASN A 33 -13.40 0.02 11.23
C ASN A 33 -14.14 1.30 11.67
N LYS A 34 -13.44 2.21 12.36
CA LYS A 34 -13.99 3.54 12.69
C LYS A 34 -14.12 4.45 11.48
N LEU A 35 -13.37 4.18 10.41
CA LEU A 35 -13.50 4.89 9.14
C LEU A 35 -14.77 4.42 8.44
N GLN A 36 -15.78 5.29 8.36
CA GLN A 36 -17.08 4.96 7.79
C GLN A 36 -17.00 4.80 6.27
N GLU A 37 -16.31 5.72 5.60
CA GLU A 37 -16.22 5.71 4.14
C GLU A 37 -15.17 4.72 3.65
N GLU A 38 -15.55 3.93 2.66
CA GLU A 38 -14.67 2.99 1.96
C GLU A 38 -13.49 3.68 1.29
N TYR A 39 -13.74 4.83 0.66
CA TYR A 39 -12.68 5.62 0.03
C TYR A 39 -11.61 6.06 1.04
N THR A 40 -12.01 6.44 2.26
CA THR A 40 -11.08 6.82 3.32
C THR A 40 -10.26 5.62 3.79
N ARG A 41 -10.86 4.43 3.90
CA ARG A 41 -10.14 3.18 4.17
C ARG A 41 -9.13 2.84 3.07
N TYR A 42 -9.50 3.05 1.81
CA TYR A 42 -8.60 2.83 0.68
C TYR A 42 -7.41 3.79 0.69
N GLN A 43 -7.61 5.08 1.00
CA GLN A 43 -6.50 6.03 1.16
C GLN A 43 -5.54 5.65 2.30
N TYR A 44 -6.07 5.08 3.39
CA TYR A 44 -5.25 4.52 4.46
C TYR A 44 -4.42 3.33 3.99
N PHE A 45 -5.03 2.40 3.25
CA PHE A 45 -4.34 1.27 2.65
C PHE A 45 -3.19 1.75 1.75
N LEU A 46 -3.45 2.69 0.84
CA LEU A 46 -2.42 3.25 -0.05
C LEU A 46 -1.28 3.92 0.73
N GLN A 47 -1.60 4.66 1.79
CA GLN A 47 -0.57 5.28 2.63
C GLN A 47 0.31 4.24 3.31
N ILE A 48 -0.29 3.18 3.88
CA ILE A 48 0.44 2.11 4.57
C ILE A 48 1.30 1.33 3.57
N LYS A 49 0.75 0.95 2.41
CA LYS A 49 1.49 0.30 1.32
C LYS A 49 2.73 1.12 0.94
N GLN A 50 2.56 2.42 0.73
CA GLN A 50 3.67 3.33 0.39
C GLN A 50 4.69 3.47 1.53
N ASP A 51 4.23 3.56 2.79
CA ASP A 51 5.12 3.74 3.93
C ASP A 51 5.94 2.47 4.23
N ILE A 52 5.38 1.28 3.99
CA ILE A 52 6.13 0.01 4.04
C ILE A 52 7.17 -0.02 2.91
N LEU A 53 6.76 0.24 1.67
CA LEU A 53 7.64 0.22 0.49
C LEU A 53 8.82 1.20 0.63
N THR A 54 8.58 2.37 1.19
CA THR A 54 9.62 3.40 1.38
C THR A 54 10.44 3.22 2.66
N GLY A 55 10.14 2.19 3.46
CA GLY A 55 10.81 1.91 4.74
C GLY A 55 10.47 2.91 5.86
N ARG A 56 9.48 3.79 5.64
CA ARG A 56 9.00 4.73 6.66
C ARG A 56 8.23 4.03 7.78
N LEU A 57 7.56 2.93 7.45
CA LEU A 57 6.92 2.02 8.38
C LEU A 57 7.70 0.70 8.41
N PRO A 58 8.55 0.46 9.43
CA PRO A 58 9.20 -0.83 9.59
C PRO A 58 8.15 -1.94 9.75
N CYS A 59 8.26 -2.97 8.92
CA CYS A 59 7.34 -4.09 8.92
C CYS A 59 8.14 -5.40 8.91
N PRO A 60 7.85 -6.36 9.80
CA PRO A 60 8.47 -7.69 9.73
C PRO A 60 8.19 -8.34 8.38
N SER A 61 9.17 -9.06 7.82
CA SER A 61 9.07 -9.65 6.48
C SER A 61 7.81 -10.49 6.28
N ASN A 62 7.47 -11.35 7.24
CA ASN A 62 6.29 -12.22 7.14
C ASN A 62 4.98 -11.41 7.10
N THR A 63 4.90 -10.34 7.91
CA THR A 63 3.75 -9.44 7.90
C THR A 63 3.68 -8.64 6.61
N ALA A 64 4.82 -8.17 6.10
CA ALA A 64 4.88 -7.46 4.83
C ALA A 64 4.45 -8.34 3.65
N ALA A 65 4.86 -9.61 3.64
CA ALA A 65 4.46 -10.58 2.62
C ALA A 65 2.94 -10.84 2.65
N LEU A 66 2.36 -10.97 3.86
CA LEU A 66 0.91 -11.11 4.03
C LEU A 66 0.13 -9.87 3.58
N LEU A 67 0.62 -8.67 3.90
CA LEU A 67 -0.01 -7.43 3.43
C LEU A 67 0.12 -7.27 1.91
N ALA A 68 1.26 -7.66 1.35
CA ALA A 68 1.48 -7.65 -0.09
C ALA A 68 0.57 -8.64 -0.81
N SER A 69 0.32 -9.83 -0.28
CA SER A 69 -0.62 -10.77 -0.90
C SER A 69 -2.06 -10.28 -0.90
N PHE A 70 -2.49 -9.55 0.15
CA PHE A 70 -3.78 -8.85 0.11
C PHE A 70 -3.82 -7.69 -0.89
N ALA A 71 -2.71 -6.95 -1.04
CA ALA A 71 -2.61 -5.90 -2.05
C ALA A 71 -2.70 -6.48 -3.47
N VAL A 72 -1.98 -7.58 -3.74
CA VAL A 72 -2.03 -8.32 -5.00
C VAL A 72 -3.46 -8.81 -5.27
N GLN A 73 -4.10 -9.45 -4.30
CA GLN A 73 -5.48 -9.92 -4.41
C GLN A 73 -6.44 -8.77 -4.77
N SER A 74 -6.25 -7.58 -4.20
CA SER A 74 -7.09 -6.41 -4.50
C SER A 74 -6.87 -5.84 -5.91
N GLU A 75 -5.68 -6.03 -6.49
CA GLU A 75 -5.28 -5.46 -7.78
C GLU A 75 -5.47 -6.44 -8.94
N LEU A 76 -5.18 -7.73 -8.72
CA LEU A 76 -5.22 -8.79 -9.73
C LEU A 76 -6.45 -9.69 -9.62
N GLY A 77 -7.18 -9.63 -8.50
CA GLY A 77 -8.29 -10.54 -8.23
C GLY A 77 -7.83 -11.87 -7.64
N ASP A 78 -8.66 -12.91 -7.78
CA ASP A 78 -8.35 -14.26 -7.31
C ASP A 78 -7.20 -14.87 -8.11
N TYR A 79 -6.36 -15.67 -7.46
CA TYR A 79 -5.30 -16.39 -8.14
C TYR A 79 -5.87 -17.38 -9.19
N ASP A 80 -5.40 -17.26 -10.43
CA ASP A 80 -5.66 -18.19 -11.53
C ASP A 80 -4.34 -18.77 -12.05
N GLN A 81 -4.21 -20.10 -12.06
CA GLN A 81 -3.00 -20.77 -12.51
C GLN A 81 -2.68 -20.55 -14.00
N SER A 82 -3.69 -20.22 -14.82
CA SER A 82 -3.53 -19.91 -16.24
C SER A 82 -3.04 -18.48 -16.50
N GLU A 83 -3.33 -17.55 -15.59
CA GLU A 83 -2.96 -16.13 -15.73
C GLU A 83 -1.73 -15.76 -14.87
N ASN A 84 -1.61 -16.31 -13.67
CA ASN A 84 -0.54 -15.99 -12.71
C ASN A 84 0.65 -16.95 -12.86
N LEU A 85 1.28 -16.91 -14.04
CA LEU A 85 2.48 -17.69 -14.34
C LEU A 85 3.69 -17.29 -13.48
N PRO A 86 4.72 -18.16 -13.32
CA PRO A 86 5.91 -17.83 -12.55
C PRO A 86 6.52 -16.48 -12.97
N GLY A 87 6.70 -15.58 -12.00
CA GLY A 87 7.22 -14.23 -12.24
C GLY A 87 6.16 -13.16 -12.51
N TYR A 88 4.86 -13.46 -12.38
CA TYR A 88 3.79 -12.44 -12.55
C TYR A 88 3.88 -11.26 -11.56
N LEU A 89 4.67 -11.38 -10.49
CA LEU A 89 4.93 -10.34 -9.51
C LEU A 89 6.27 -9.61 -9.71
N SER A 90 7.02 -9.91 -10.78
CA SER A 90 8.39 -9.40 -10.99
C SER A 90 8.47 -7.88 -11.16
N ASP A 91 7.40 -7.24 -11.63
CA ASP A 91 7.30 -5.78 -11.76
C ASP A 91 6.88 -5.09 -10.45
N TYR A 92 6.59 -5.84 -9.39
CA TYR A 92 6.10 -5.31 -8.12
C TYR A 92 7.21 -5.21 -7.07
N SER A 93 7.26 -4.07 -6.40
CA SER A 93 8.06 -3.87 -5.19
C SER A 93 7.14 -3.51 -4.04
N PHE A 94 7.19 -4.29 -2.96
CA PHE A 94 6.34 -4.12 -1.77
C PHE A 94 7.12 -3.66 -0.54
N ILE A 95 8.43 -3.94 -0.50
CA ILE A 95 9.34 -3.58 0.59
C ILE A 95 10.64 -2.98 0.02
N PRO A 96 11.37 -2.16 0.79
CA PRO A 96 12.67 -1.67 0.38
C PRO A 96 13.67 -2.84 0.27
N ASN A 97 14.50 -2.84 -0.78
CA ASN A 97 15.50 -3.89 -1.03
C ASN A 97 14.89 -5.31 -1.03
N GLN A 98 13.77 -5.49 -1.74
CA GLN A 98 13.03 -6.74 -1.82
C GLN A 98 13.93 -7.94 -2.17
N PRO A 99 14.02 -8.97 -1.31
CA PRO A 99 14.72 -10.21 -1.63
C PRO A 99 14.02 -10.98 -2.76
N GLN A 100 14.78 -11.71 -3.56
CA GLN A 100 14.24 -12.47 -4.70
C GLN A 100 13.20 -13.54 -4.30
N ASP A 101 13.36 -14.15 -3.12
CA ASP A 101 12.40 -15.17 -2.64
C ASP A 101 11.13 -14.56 -2.02
N PHE A 102 11.07 -13.23 -1.85
CA PHE A 102 9.91 -12.57 -1.26
C PHE A 102 8.66 -12.70 -2.14
N GLU A 103 8.83 -12.60 -3.46
CA GLU A 103 7.74 -12.78 -4.42
C GLU A 103 7.13 -14.18 -4.36
N LYS A 104 7.94 -15.20 -4.09
CA LYS A 104 7.45 -16.59 -3.94
C LYS A 104 6.56 -16.72 -2.71
N GLU A 105 6.92 -16.07 -1.61
CA GLU A 105 6.10 -16.07 -0.39
C GLU A 105 4.77 -15.34 -0.63
N ILE A 106 4.80 -14.19 -1.32
CA ILE A 106 3.57 -13.47 -1.70
C ILE A 106 2.69 -14.34 -2.59
N ALA A 107 3.25 -14.96 -3.63
CA ALA A 107 2.48 -15.79 -4.55
C ALA A 107 1.85 -17.00 -3.84
N LYS A 108 2.59 -17.62 -2.91
CA LYS A 108 2.06 -18.70 -2.07
C LYS A 108 0.90 -18.25 -1.20
N LEU A 109 1.00 -17.07 -0.57
CA LEU A 109 -0.08 -16.51 0.24
C LEU A 109 -1.28 -16.10 -0.63
N HIS A 110 -1.05 -15.54 -1.81
CA HIS A 110 -2.08 -15.20 -2.79
C HIS A 110 -2.90 -16.44 -3.21
N GLN A 111 -2.23 -17.57 -3.47
CA GLN A 111 -2.89 -18.85 -3.72
C GLN A 111 -3.72 -19.37 -2.54
N GLN A 112 -3.34 -19.07 -1.30
CA GLN A 112 -4.07 -19.51 -0.11
C GLN A 112 -5.30 -18.65 0.19
N HIS A 113 -5.32 -17.42 -0.31
CA HIS A 113 -6.40 -16.46 -0.11
C HIS A 113 -7.64 -16.72 -0.97
N MET A 114 -7.88 -17.95 -1.45
CA MET A 114 -9.11 -18.36 -2.19
C MET A 114 -10.39 -18.32 -1.33
N ILE A 115 -10.61 -17.24 -0.59
CA ILE A 115 -11.74 -16.97 0.27
C ILE A 115 -12.40 -15.70 -0.26
N ARG A 116 -13.47 -15.86 -1.04
CA ARG A 116 -14.83 -15.33 -0.85
C ARG A 116 -15.03 -13.95 -0.17
N VAL A 117 -14.06 -13.05 -0.22
CA VAL A 117 -14.21 -11.66 0.23
C VAL A 117 -14.27 -10.82 -1.02
N THR A 118 -15.50 -10.59 -1.47
CA THR A 118 -15.86 -9.56 -2.45
C THR A 118 -15.48 -8.19 -1.87
N MET A 119 -14.21 -7.83 -1.91
CA MET A 119 -13.81 -6.43 -2.02
C MET A 119 -13.38 -6.21 -3.46
N LYS A 120 -14.37 -6.27 -4.37
CA LYS A 120 -14.28 -5.42 -5.55
C LYS A 120 -14.41 -4.00 -5.02
N LEU A 121 -13.31 -3.27 -5.04
CA LEU A 121 -13.38 -1.81 -5.13
C LEU A 121 -14.05 -1.43 -6.46
#